data_AF-A0A352F7Z9-F1
#
_entry.id   AF-A0A352F7Z9-F1
#
_cell.length_a   1.000
_cell.length_b   1.000
_cell.length_c   1.000
_cell.angle_alpha   90.00
_cell.angle_beta   90.00
_cell.angle_gamma   90.00
#
_symmetry.space_group_name_H-M   'P 1'
#
loop_
_entity.id
_entity.type
_entity.pdbx_description
1 polymer ?
#
loop_
_entity_poly.entity_id
_entity_poly.type
_entity_poly.pdbx_seq_one_letter_code
_entity_poly.pdbx_strand_id
1 'polypeptide(L)'
;MAQPRLTPRQRMINMMYLVLTALLALNVSKETLDVIAKVDKSLNETIENFASKNNITYSAFESAYQQNPVKVAPWKNKADSVRSQSQALIDKINQYKWEIVREADGKNAKIDSIKSMEDLNIPAQIMIVETIQTSAGRITRGQDLKNSISDYKNFLLSIIDAGDSVLAHSIRRSLAVDDVKGTTREPSRSWEQDNFEYLPLIGTITLMSKMQSDVRNAESDVLNYLYGGIDAESYKFSSLKAVVIPTTSKVVFQGNPYEAEIFLAAFDTTMNPEITVGGNR
;
A
#
# COMPACT_ATOMS: atom_id res chain seq x y z
N MET A 1 -52.24 -8.89 37.92
CA MET A 1 -53.12 -8.31 36.88
C MET A 1 -52.99 -9.15 35.62
N ALA A 2 -54.06 -9.86 35.24
CA ALA A 2 -54.06 -10.71 34.06
C ALA A 2 -53.89 -9.83 32.80
N GLN A 3 -52.82 -10.05 32.04
CA GLN A 3 -52.66 -9.42 30.73
C GLN A 3 -53.86 -9.82 29.86
N PRO A 4 -54.63 -8.87 29.30
CA PRO A 4 -55.76 -9.21 28.45
C PRO A 4 -55.23 -10.02 27.27
N ARG A 5 -55.78 -11.23 27.07
CA ARG A 5 -55.39 -12.09 25.95
C ARG A 5 -55.73 -11.38 24.64
N LEU A 6 -54.72 -10.79 24.00
CA LEU A 6 -54.84 -10.14 22.70
C LEU A 6 -55.53 -11.08 21.72
N THR A 7 -56.52 -10.55 20.99
CA THR A 7 -57.21 -11.30 19.94
C THR A 7 -56.22 -11.72 18.85
N PRO A 8 -56.43 -12.86 18.16
CA PRO A 8 -55.52 -13.31 17.09
C PRO A 8 -55.22 -12.22 16.04
N ARG A 9 -56.21 -11.38 15.71
CA ARG A 9 -56.05 -10.21 14.83
C ARG A 9 -55.09 -9.16 15.39
N GLN A 10 -55.22 -8.80 16.67
CA GLN A 10 -54.31 -7.85 17.32
C GLN A 10 -52.89 -8.41 17.46
N ARG A 11 -52.74 -9.73 17.66
CA ARG A 11 -51.42 -10.37 17.66
C ARG A 11 -50.74 -10.26 16.29
N MET A 12 -51.48 -10.49 15.20
CA MET A 12 -50.93 -10.31 13.84
C MET A 12 -50.55 -8.85 13.58
N ILE A 13 -51.39 -7.89 13.97
CA ILE A 13 -51.09 -6.46 13.82
C ILE A 13 -49.84 -6.07 14.62
N ASN A 14 -49.73 -6.52 15.87
CA ASN A 14 -48.58 -6.23 16.72
C ASN A 14 -47.29 -6.89 16.20
N MET A 15 -47.36 -8.13 15.70
CA MET A 15 -46.22 -8.79 15.05
C MET A 15 -45.79 -8.04 13.79
N MET A 16 -46.76 -7.59 12.96
CA MET A 16 -46.45 -6.83 11.76
C MET A 16 -45.82 -5.47 12.08
N TYR A 17 -46.31 -4.78 13.12
CA TYR A 17 -45.73 -3.52 13.58
C TYR A 17 -44.33 -3.70 14.16
N LEU A 18 -44.09 -4.76 14.92
CA LEU A 18 -42.74 -5.10 15.43
C LEU A 18 -41.78 -5.42 14.29
N VAL A 19 -42.19 -6.20 13.30
CA VAL A 19 -41.38 -6.49 12.10
C VAL A 19 -41.09 -5.22 11.32
N LEU A 20 -42.10 -4.38 11.08
CA LEU A 20 -41.90 -3.12 10.34
C LEU A 20 -41.00 -2.13 11.09
N THR A 21 -41.16 -2.03 12.42
CA THR A 21 -40.32 -1.18 13.28
C THR A 21 -38.89 -1.70 13.33
N ALA A 22 -38.71 -3.03 13.41
CA ALA A 22 -37.38 -3.65 13.34
C ALA A 22 -36.71 -3.44 11.98
N LEU A 23 -37.46 -3.54 10.87
CA LEU A 23 -36.95 -3.27 9.53
C LEU A 23 -36.55 -1.80 9.34
N LEU A 24 -37.36 -0.86 9.85
CA LEU A 24 -37.02 0.57 9.86
C LEU A 24 -35.80 0.87 10.71
N ALA A 25 -35.64 0.18 11.84
CA ALA A 25 -34.49 0.36 12.74
C ALA A 25 -33.20 -0.30 12.22
N LEU A 26 -33.30 -1.29 11.33
CA LEU A 26 -32.15 -1.98 10.75
C LEU A 26 -31.52 -1.17 9.60
N ASN A 27 -32.27 -0.26 8.99
CA ASN A 27 -31.74 0.63 7.97
C ASN A 27 -30.88 1.73 8.59
N VAL A 28 -29.71 1.95 8.02
CA VAL A 28 -28.79 3.03 8.41
C VAL A 28 -29.41 4.38 8.05
N SER A 29 -29.27 5.39 8.93
CA SER A 29 -29.79 6.73 8.65
C SER A 29 -29.02 7.39 7.50
N LYS A 30 -29.72 8.22 6.73
CA LYS A 30 -29.13 8.92 5.58
C LYS A 30 -27.95 9.80 5.98
N GLU A 31 -28.04 10.44 7.14
CA GLU A 31 -26.97 11.28 7.69
C GLU A 31 -25.69 10.48 7.95
N THR A 32 -25.81 9.22 8.40
CA THR A 32 -24.65 8.34 8.60
C THR A 32 -24.01 7.95 7.26
N LEU A 33 -24.81 7.64 6.23
CA LEU A 33 -24.29 7.34 4.89
C LEU A 33 -23.56 8.54 4.28
N ASP A 34 -24.10 9.76 4.45
CA ASP A 34 -23.46 11.00 3.99
C ASP A 34 -22.13 11.27 4.71
N VAL A 35 -22.02 10.93 5.99
CA VAL A 35 -20.75 11.03 6.74
C VAL A 35 -19.73 10.04 6.19
N ILE A 36 -20.13 8.79 5.91
CA ILE A 36 -19.24 7.79 5.31
C ILE A 36 -18.76 8.25 3.92
N ALA A 37 -19.64 8.81 3.09
CA ALA A 37 -19.26 9.37 1.79
C ALA A 37 -18.26 10.54 1.91
N LYS A 38 -18.38 11.37 2.95
CA LYS A 38 -17.37 12.42 3.23
C LYS A 38 -16.02 11.84 3.64
N VAL A 39 -16.02 10.75 4.41
CA VAL A 39 -14.79 10.03 4.76
C VAL A 39 -14.14 9.45 3.52
N ASP A 40 -14.91 8.83 2.62
CA ASP A 40 -14.39 8.33 1.33
C ASP A 40 -13.71 9.44 0.52
N LYS A 41 -14.34 10.61 0.41
CA LYS A 41 -13.75 11.77 -0.27
C LYS A 41 -12.41 12.18 0.35
N SER A 42 -12.32 12.23 1.68
CA SER A 42 -11.07 12.55 2.38
C SER A 42 -10.00 11.47 2.18
N LEU A 43 -10.39 10.20 2.08
CA LEU A 43 -9.48 9.10 1.73
C LEU A 43 -8.97 9.24 0.29
N ASN A 44 -9.82 9.62 -0.67
CA ASN A 44 -9.40 9.88 -2.05
C ASN A 44 -8.38 11.03 -2.13
N GLU A 45 -8.57 12.11 -1.37
CA GLU A 45 -7.57 13.18 -1.24
C GLU A 45 -6.25 12.65 -0.64
N THR A 46 -6.34 11.74 0.33
CA THR A 46 -5.16 11.11 0.93
C THR A 46 -4.41 10.22 -0.05
N ILE A 47 -5.13 9.43 -0.86
CA ILE A 47 -4.57 8.59 -1.92
C ILE A 47 -3.82 9.44 -2.94
N GLU A 48 -4.41 10.55 -3.40
CA GLU A 48 -3.76 11.48 -4.34
C GLU A 48 -2.52 12.13 -3.73
N ASN A 49 -2.56 12.49 -2.45
CA ASN A 49 -1.41 13.04 -1.74
C ASN A 49 -0.24 12.03 -1.68
N PHE A 50 -0.51 10.76 -1.39
CA PHE A 50 0.52 9.73 -1.42
C PHE A 50 1.01 9.46 -2.85
N ALA A 51 0.14 9.43 -3.85
CA ALA A 51 0.54 9.26 -5.25
C ALA A 51 1.48 10.40 -5.70
N SER A 52 1.16 11.64 -5.35
CA SER A 52 2.01 12.80 -5.63
C SER A 52 3.37 12.70 -4.92
N LYS A 53 3.39 12.36 -3.63
CA LYS A 53 4.64 12.12 -2.88
C LYS A 53 5.49 11.01 -3.50
N ASN A 54 4.88 9.89 -3.87
CA ASN A 54 5.58 8.76 -4.48
C ASN A 54 6.19 9.17 -5.82
N ASN A 55 5.48 9.94 -6.64
CA ASN A 55 6.00 10.48 -7.90
C ASN A 55 7.21 11.41 -7.72
N ILE A 56 7.24 12.20 -6.63
CA ILE A 56 8.42 13.02 -6.30
C ILE A 56 9.62 12.11 -6.00
N THR A 57 9.44 11.08 -5.18
CA THR A 57 10.52 10.12 -4.88
C THR A 57 10.98 9.36 -6.12
N TYR A 58 10.07 8.93 -7.00
CA TYR A 58 10.44 8.33 -8.30
C TYR A 58 11.25 9.28 -9.18
N SER A 59 10.91 10.56 -9.20
CA SER A 59 11.67 11.58 -9.94
C SER A 59 13.06 11.83 -9.33
N ALA A 60 13.18 11.71 -8.01
CA ALA A 60 14.46 11.75 -7.32
C ALA A 60 15.35 10.54 -7.68
N PHE A 61 14.78 9.32 -7.77
CA PHE A 61 15.50 8.14 -8.27
C PHE A 61 16.03 8.35 -9.68
N GLU A 62 15.24 8.93 -10.59
CA GLU A 62 15.68 9.22 -11.96
C GLU A 62 16.84 10.22 -11.95
N SER A 63 16.73 11.29 -11.15
CA SER A 63 17.79 12.29 -11.02
C SER A 63 19.09 11.70 -10.45
N ALA A 64 18.99 10.81 -9.45
CA ALA A 64 20.15 10.10 -8.90
C ALA A 64 20.74 9.11 -9.92
N TYR A 65 19.90 8.45 -10.72
CA TYR A 65 20.33 7.53 -11.76
C TYR A 65 21.17 8.21 -12.84
N GLN A 66 20.80 9.42 -13.26
CA GLN A 66 21.59 10.21 -14.20
C GLN A 66 22.98 10.58 -13.65
N GLN A 67 23.13 10.70 -12.33
CA GLN A 67 24.41 11.03 -11.69
C GLN A 67 25.31 9.81 -11.52
N ASN A 68 24.76 8.67 -11.12
CA ASN A 68 25.52 7.43 -10.95
C ASN A 68 24.66 6.20 -11.35
N PRO A 69 24.62 5.86 -12.65
CA PRO A 69 23.78 4.78 -13.15
C PRO A 69 24.13 3.42 -12.55
N VAL A 70 25.41 3.14 -12.34
CA VAL A 70 25.91 1.83 -11.86
C VAL A 70 25.42 1.57 -10.45
N LYS A 71 25.50 2.58 -9.59
CA LYS A 71 25.10 2.46 -8.18
C LYS A 71 23.59 2.48 -8.00
N VAL A 72 22.89 3.33 -8.74
CA VAL A 72 21.45 3.57 -8.54
C VAL A 72 20.57 2.53 -9.25
N ALA A 73 21.05 1.92 -10.35
CA ALA A 73 20.33 0.88 -11.09
C ALA A 73 19.62 -0.18 -10.21
N PRO A 74 20.30 -0.88 -9.29
CA PRO A 74 19.67 -1.94 -8.48
C PRO A 74 18.52 -1.41 -7.61
N TRP A 75 18.67 -0.21 -7.03
CA TRP A 75 17.66 0.41 -6.18
C TRP A 75 16.47 0.92 -7.00
N LYS A 76 16.75 1.57 -8.14
CA LYS A 76 15.72 2.04 -9.06
C LYS A 76 14.89 0.90 -9.63
N ASN A 77 15.52 -0.21 -10.04
CA ASN A 77 14.78 -1.36 -10.56
C ASN A 77 13.82 -1.97 -9.53
N LYS A 78 14.22 -2.01 -8.25
CA LYS A 78 13.34 -2.39 -7.15
C LYS A 78 12.18 -1.39 -6.99
N ALA A 79 12.48 -0.09 -7.00
CA ALA A 79 11.46 0.96 -6.89
C ALA A 79 10.44 0.90 -8.04
N ASP A 80 10.89 0.70 -9.29
CA ASP A 80 10.02 0.56 -10.46
C ASP A 80 9.15 -0.71 -10.36
N SER A 81 9.69 -1.80 -9.79
CA SER A 81 8.91 -3.01 -9.52
C SER A 81 7.82 -2.75 -8.46
N VAL A 82 8.15 -2.00 -7.40
CA VAL A 82 7.16 -1.57 -6.40
C VAL A 82 6.07 -0.73 -7.04
N ARG A 83 6.41 0.22 -7.91
CA ARG A 83 5.45 1.03 -8.65
C ARG A 83 4.45 0.17 -9.43
N SER A 84 4.98 -0.78 -10.20
CA SER A 84 4.16 -1.64 -11.05
C SER A 84 3.21 -2.52 -10.24
N GLN A 85 3.69 -3.15 -9.16
CA GLN A 85 2.87 -4.01 -8.30
C GLN A 85 1.82 -3.20 -7.51
N SER A 86 2.20 -2.02 -7.01
CA SER A 86 1.28 -1.09 -6.33
C SER A 86 0.16 -0.68 -7.28
N GLN A 87 0.50 -0.27 -8.49
CA GLN A 87 -0.48 0.17 -9.48
C GLN A 87 -1.43 -0.96 -9.87
N ALA A 88 -0.91 -2.17 -10.12
CA ALA A 88 -1.73 -3.33 -10.44
C ALA A 88 -2.77 -3.65 -9.34
N LEU A 89 -2.38 -3.55 -8.07
CA LEU A 89 -3.29 -3.76 -6.94
C LEU A 89 -4.33 -2.63 -6.83
N ILE A 90 -3.92 -1.37 -6.98
CA ILE A 90 -4.84 -0.22 -6.97
C ILE A 90 -5.87 -0.32 -8.11
N ASP A 91 -5.43 -0.70 -9.30
CA ASP A 91 -6.29 -0.88 -10.47
C ASP A 91 -7.31 -2.00 -10.25
N LYS A 92 -6.87 -3.11 -9.64
CA LYS A 92 -7.77 -4.20 -9.26
C LYS A 92 -8.83 -3.74 -8.25
N ILE A 93 -8.44 -2.97 -7.23
CA ILE A 93 -9.39 -2.41 -6.27
C ILE A 93 -10.39 -1.47 -6.98
N ASN A 94 -9.91 -0.60 -7.88
CA ASN A 94 -10.77 0.28 -8.68
C ASN A 94 -11.74 -0.49 -9.56
N GLN A 95 -11.29 -1.57 -10.19
CA GLN A 95 -12.13 -2.44 -11.00
C GLN A 95 -13.30 -2.99 -10.15
N TYR A 96 -13.02 -3.54 -8.97
CA TYR A 96 -14.06 -4.09 -8.10
C TYR A 96 -14.99 -3.01 -7.54
N LYS A 97 -14.47 -1.84 -7.16
CA LYS A 97 -15.31 -0.67 -6.80
C LYS A 97 -16.28 -0.34 -7.93
N TRP A 98 -15.80 -0.29 -9.16
CA TRP A 98 -16.63 0.02 -10.32
C TRP A 98 -17.67 -1.07 -10.60
N GLU A 99 -17.31 -2.35 -10.49
CA GLU A 99 -18.25 -3.47 -10.67
C GLU A 99 -19.40 -3.40 -9.66
N ILE A 100 -19.10 -3.08 -8.38
CA ILE A 100 -20.09 -2.92 -7.31
C ILE A 100 -21.05 -1.76 -7.62
N VAL A 101 -20.52 -0.57 -7.91
CA VAL A 101 -21.37 0.61 -8.15
C VAL A 101 -22.20 0.44 -9.43
N ARG A 102 -21.64 -0.21 -10.46
CA ARG A 102 -22.36 -0.48 -11.71
C ARG A 102 -23.53 -1.44 -11.52
N GLU A 103 -23.36 -2.47 -10.71
CA GLU A 103 -24.46 -3.40 -10.42
C GLU A 103 -25.59 -2.70 -9.65
N ALA A 104 -25.23 -1.78 -8.74
CA ALA A 104 -26.21 -1.05 -7.93
C ALA A 104 -26.96 0.07 -8.66
N ASP A 105 -26.23 0.91 -9.40
CA ASP A 105 -26.79 2.12 -10.03
C ASP A 105 -27.06 1.95 -11.54
N GLY A 106 -26.67 0.82 -12.12
CA GLY A 106 -26.85 0.49 -13.54
C GLY A 106 -25.94 1.28 -14.49
N LYS A 107 -26.40 1.51 -15.73
CA LYS A 107 -25.58 2.08 -16.82
C LYS A 107 -25.04 3.49 -16.57
N ASN A 108 -25.67 4.26 -15.68
CA ASN A 108 -25.30 5.64 -15.35
C ASN A 108 -24.56 5.76 -14.01
N ALA A 109 -24.06 4.63 -13.49
CA ALA A 109 -23.26 4.54 -12.28
C ALA A 109 -22.07 5.51 -12.28
N LYS A 110 -21.87 6.19 -11.15
CA LYS A 110 -20.71 7.07 -10.91
C LYS A 110 -20.16 6.78 -9.53
N ILE A 111 -18.86 6.51 -9.44
CA ILE A 111 -18.19 6.24 -8.17
C ILE A 111 -18.30 7.45 -7.23
N ASP A 112 -18.20 8.67 -7.76
CA ASP A 112 -18.28 9.91 -6.96
C ASP A 112 -19.71 10.30 -6.55
N SER A 113 -20.73 9.62 -7.07
CA SER A 113 -22.14 9.96 -6.84
C SER A 113 -23.00 8.70 -6.88
N ILE A 114 -22.82 7.86 -5.87
CA ILE A 114 -23.56 6.61 -5.68
C ILE A 114 -24.99 6.95 -5.24
N LYS A 115 -26.00 6.33 -5.85
CA LYS A 115 -27.40 6.52 -5.46
C LYS A 115 -27.85 5.51 -4.42
N SER A 116 -27.53 4.23 -4.64
CA SER A 116 -27.92 3.12 -3.75
C SER A 116 -26.91 2.92 -2.62
N MET A 117 -26.56 3.98 -1.88
CA MET A 117 -25.51 3.94 -0.85
C MET A 117 -25.81 2.96 0.29
N GLU A 118 -27.09 2.75 0.58
CA GLU A 118 -27.62 1.92 1.66
C GLU A 118 -27.66 0.42 1.33
N ASP A 119 -27.42 0.02 0.08
CA ASP A 119 -27.58 -1.37 -0.34
C ASP A 119 -26.61 -2.30 0.41
N LEU A 120 -27.16 -3.29 1.13
CA LEU A 120 -26.41 -4.24 1.95
C LEU A 120 -26.08 -5.55 1.20
N ASN A 121 -26.69 -5.79 0.05
CA ASN A 121 -26.67 -7.09 -0.62
C ASN A 121 -25.66 -7.13 -1.76
N ILE A 122 -25.61 -6.08 -2.59
CA ILE A 122 -24.79 -6.02 -3.79
C ILE A 122 -23.29 -6.19 -3.49
N PRO A 123 -22.71 -5.52 -2.47
CA PRO A 123 -21.30 -5.72 -2.14
C PRO A 123 -20.99 -7.18 -1.79
N ALA A 124 -21.80 -7.80 -0.93
CA ALA A 124 -21.63 -9.19 -0.52
C ALA A 124 -21.84 -10.16 -1.69
N GLN A 125 -22.83 -9.89 -2.56
CA GLN A 125 -23.07 -10.69 -3.76
C GLN A 125 -21.83 -10.71 -4.65
N ILE A 126 -21.26 -9.54 -4.97
CA ILE A 126 -20.13 -9.44 -5.90
C ILE A 126 -18.83 -9.96 -5.29
N MET A 127 -18.58 -9.65 -4.02
CA MET A 127 -17.30 -9.94 -3.37
C MET A 127 -17.23 -11.34 -2.74
N ILE A 128 -18.34 -11.86 -2.23
CA ILE A 128 -18.37 -13.13 -1.47
C ILE A 128 -19.06 -14.25 -2.26
N VAL A 129 -20.12 -13.96 -3.03
CA VAL A 129 -20.92 -15.01 -3.69
C VAL A 129 -20.46 -15.29 -5.11
N GLU A 130 -20.29 -14.24 -5.92
CA GLU A 130 -19.91 -14.38 -7.32
C GLU A 130 -18.45 -14.81 -7.49
N THR A 131 -18.26 -15.78 -8.38
CA THR A 131 -16.93 -16.32 -8.68
C THR A 131 -16.40 -15.80 -10.01
N ILE A 132 -15.13 -15.44 -10.04
CA ILE A 132 -14.37 -15.15 -11.25
C ILE A 132 -13.46 -16.33 -11.60
N GLN A 133 -13.12 -16.45 -12.88
CA GLN A 133 -12.14 -17.44 -13.35
C GLN A 133 -10.74 -16.85 -13.24
N THR A 134 -9.87 -17.52 -12.49
CA THR A 134 -8.43 -17.21 -12.44
C THR A 134 -7.61 -18.40 -12.93
N SER A 135 -6.30 -18.23 -13.02
CA SER A 135 -5.36 -19.31 -13.36
C SER A 135 -5.36 -20.45 -12.32
N ALA A 136 -5.74 -20.16 -11.07
CA ALA A 136 -5.80 -21.12 -9.98
C ALA A 136 -7.17 -21.82 -9.84
N GLY A 137 -8.17 -21.42 -10.63
CA GLY A 137 -9.52 -21.97 -10.59
C GLY A 137 -10.61 -20.90 -10.44
N ARG A 138 -11.78 -21.31 -9.96
CA ARG A 138 -12.88 -20.38 -9.67
C ARG A 138 -12.78 -19.93 -8.22
N ILE A 139 -12.61 -18.62 -8.02
CA ILE A 139 -12.55 -18.00 -6.69
C ILE A 139 -13.46 -16.77 -6.64
N THR A 140 -13.82 -16.33 -5.44
CA THR A 140 -14.58 -15.10 -5.24
C THR A 140 -13.68 -13.88 -5.43
N ARG A 141 -14.25 -12.72 -5.74
CA ARG A 141 -13.46 -11.48 -5.85
C ARG A 141 -12.85 -11.05 -4.52
N GLY A 142 -13.52 -11.30 -3.41
CA GLY A 142 -12.99 -11.10 -2.07
C GLY A 142 -11.72 -11.92 -1.82
N GLN A 143 -11.74 -13.20 -2.20
CA GLN A 143 -10.57 -14.08 -2.10
C GLN A 143 -9.44 -13.64 -3.05
N ASP A 144 -9.77 -13.23 -4.28
CA ASP A 144 -8.77 -12.70 -5.22
C ASP A 144 -8.09 -11.44 -4.70
N LEU A 145 -8.87 -10.52 -4.11
CA LEU A 145 -8.36 -9.29 -3.50
C LEU A 145 -7.48 -9.61 -2.28
N LYS A 146 -7.94 -10.51 -1.41
CA LYS A 146 -7.17 -10.99 -0.24
C LYS A 146 -5.81 -11.55 -0.65
N ASN A 147 -5.81 -12.41 -1.67
CA ASN A 147 -4.59 -13.00 -2.21
C ASN A 147 -3.67 -11.91 -2.79
N SER A 148 -4.22 -10.99 -3.57
CA SER A 148 -3.44 -9.90 -4.19
C SER A 148 -2.79 -8.98 -3.14
N ILE A 149 -3.50 -8.66 -2.05
CA ILE A 149 -2.94 -7.88 -0.93
C ILE A 149 -1.86 -8.69 -0.20
N SER A 150 -2.09 -9.99 0.03
CA SER A 150 -1.10 -10.88 0.66
C SER A 150 0.18 -10.99 -0.19
N ASP A 151 0.04 -11.18 -1.49
CA ASP A 151 1.15 -11.29 -2.44
C ASP A 151 1.93 -9.98 -2.50
N TYR A 152 1.24 -8.83 -2.57
CA TYR A 152 1.87 -7.52 -2.52
C TYR A 152 2.62 -7.30 -1.20
N LYS A 153 2.02 -7.62 -0.06
CA LYS A 153 2.68 -7.57 1.26
C LYS A 153 3.96 -8.43 1.27
N ASN A 154 3.89 -9.67 0.82
CA ASN A 154 5.03 -10.58 0.81
C ASN A 154 6.13 -10.09 -0.14
N PHE A 155 5.75 -9.53 -1.29
CA PHE A 155 6.65 -8.89 -2.22
C PHE A 155 7.39 -7.70 -1.58
N LEU A 156 6.68 -6.78 -0.90
CA LEU A 156 7.33 -5.67 -0.18
C LEU A 156 8.29 -6.19 0.91
N LEU A 157 7.88 -7.19 1.67
CA LEU A 157 8.73 -7.81 2.70
C LEU A 157 9.98 -8.51 2.12
N SER A 158 9.93 -8.95 0.86
CA SER A 158 11.09 -9.55 0.17
C SER A 158 12.14 -8.52 -0.27
N ILE A 159 11.74 -7.24 -0.35
CA ILE A 159 12.61 -6.13 -0.76
C ILE A 159 13.42 -5.59 0.42
N ILE A 160 12.85 -5.67 1.63
CA ILE A 160 13.41 -5.10 2.86
C ILE A 160 14.30 -6.15 3.53
N ASP A 161 15.45 -5.71 4.04
CA ASP A 161 16.33 -6.59 4.82
C ASP A 161 15.65 -7.04 6.12
N ALA A 162 15.88 -8.29 6.52
CA ALA A 162 15.30 -8.87 7.74
C ALA A 162 15.64 -8.12 9.04
N GLY A 163 16.65 -7.23 9.02
CA GLY A 163 17.07 -6.41 10.14
C GLY A 163 16.20 -5.16 10.41
N ASP A 164 15.43 -4.66 9.44
CA ASP A 164 14.53 -3.51 9.67
C ASP A 164 13.16 -3.97 10.19
N SER A 165 13.14 -4.31 11.48
CA SER A 165 11.93 -4.82 12.13
C SER A 165 10.80 -3.81 12.19
N VAL A 166 11.09 -2.50 12.15
CA VAL A 166 10.08 -1.45 12.30
C VAL A 166 9.27 -1.30 11.02
N LEU A 167 9.94 -1.13 9.87
CA LEU A 167 9.28 -1.03 8.58
C LEU A 167 8.51 -2.32 8.25
N ALA A 168 9.15 -3.47 8.46
CA ALA A 168 8.53 -4.76 8.23
C ALA A 168 7.30 -4.99 9.14
N HIS A 169 7.30 -4.45 10.37
CA HIS A 169 6.13 -4.51 11.25
C HIS A 169 5.00 -3.59 10.78
N SER A 170 5.34 -2.36 10.34
CA SER A 170 4.38 -1.40 9.77
C SER A 170 3.62 -2.01 8.59
N ILE A 171 4.35 -2.59 7.63
CA ILE A 171 3.77 -3.22 6.42
C ILE A 171 2.88 -4.42 6.77
N ARG A 172 3.33 -5.28 7.70
CA ARG A 172 2.51 -6.43 8.15
C ARG A 172 1.19 -5.99 8.76
N ARG A 173 1.20 -4.87 9.48
CA ARG A 173 0.01 -4.33 10.15
C ARG A 173 -0.92 -3.60 9.19
N SER A 174 -0.39 -2.79 8.28
CA SER A 174 -1.21 -2.01 7.35
C SER A 174 -1.88 -2.89 6.29
N LEU A 175 -1.20 -3.94 5.83
CA LEU A 175 -1.68 -4.90 4.82
C LEU A 175 -2.09 -6.24 5.44
N ALA A 176 -2.61 -6.22 6.67
CA ALA A 176 -3.11 -7.41 7.34
C ALA A 176 -4.38 -7.93 6.64
N VAL A 177 -4.42 -9.25 6.42
CA VAL A 177 -5.53 -9.94 5.74
C VAL A 177 -5.94 -11.21 6.48
N ASP A 178 -5.66 -11.23 7.78
CA ASP A 178 -5.92 -12.38 8.65
C ASP A 178 -7.42 -12.51 8.95
N ASP A 179 -7.88 -13.75 9.08
CA ASP A 179 -9.26 -14.02 9.47
C ASP A 179 -9.51 -13.57 10.93
N VAL A 180 -10.73 -13.10 11.19
CA VAL A 180 -11.12 -12.65 12.52
C VAL A 180 -11.45 -13.86 13.38
N LYS A 181 -10.63 -14.07 14.42
CA LYS A 181 -10.85 -15.12 15.41
C LYS A 181 -12.13 -14.83 16.20
N GLY A 182 -12.99 -15.83 16.30
CA GLY A 182 -14.21 -15.74 17.09
C GLY A 182 -13.91 -15.58 18.58
N THR A 183 -14.88 -15.03 19.29
CA THR A 183 -14.87 -14.94 20.76
C THR A 183 -15.88 -15.93 21.33
N THR A 184 -16.00 -16.02 22.66
CA THR A 184 -17.07 -16.81 23.30
C THR A 184 -18.48 -16.36 22.89
N ARG A 185 -18.63 -15.14 22.35
CA ARG A 185 -19.92 -14.53 21.98
C ARG A 185 -20.16 -14.44 20.47
N GLU A 186 -19.11 -14.56 19.65
CA GLU A 186 -19.20 -14.34 18.20
C GLU A 186 -18.38 -15.38 17.44
N PRO A 187 -18.91 -15.95 16.35
CA PRO A 187 -18.19 -16.93 15.54
C PRO A 187 -16.98 -16.30 14.84
N SER A 188 -16.02 -17.14 14.45
CA SER A 188 -14.94 -16.70 13.55
C SER A 188 -15.50 -16.29 12.20
N ARG A 189 -14.92 -15.24 11.61
CA ARG A 189 -15.27 -14.76 10.27
C ARG A 189 -14.03 -14.73 9.39
N SER A 190 -14.21 -15.13 8.13
CA SER A 190 -13.16 -14.92 7.13
C SER A 190 -12.94 -13.42 6.92
N TRP A 191 -11.75 -13.04 6.47
CA TRP A 191 -11.43 -11.64 6.11
C TRP A 191 -12.46 -11.06 5.13
N GLU A 192 -12.88 -11.85 4.14
CA GLU A 192 -13.87 -11.47 3.14
C GLU A 192 -15.21 -11.14 3.77
N GLN A 193 -15.67 -11.96 4.72
CA GLN A 193 -16.91 -11.72 5.44
C GLN A 193 -16.81 -10.48 6.33
N ASP A 194 -15.69 -10.29 7.02
CA ASP A 194 -15.49 -9.13 7.87
C ASP A 194 -15.49 -7.79 7.10
N ASN A 195 -14.97 -7.81 5.86
CA ASN A 195 -14.83 -6.61 5.03
C ASN A 195 -15.99 -6.36 4.05
N PHE A 196 -16.82 -7.36 3.76
CA PHE A 196 -17.86 -7.25 2.72
C PHE A 196 -19.25 -7.76 3.12
N GLU A 197 -19.39 -8.47 4.25
CA GLU A 197 -20.69 -8.96 4.71
C GLU A 197 -21.39 -7.92 5.60
N TYR A 198 -22.68 -7.69 5.36
CA TYR A 198 -23.53 -6.75 6.13
C TYR A 198 -23.05 -5.29 6.15
N LEU A 199 -22.24 -4.87 5.18
CA LEU A 199 -21.85 -3.48 5.01
C LEU A 199 -22.68 -2.80 3.91
N PRO A 200 -23.17 -1.57 4.14
CA PRO A 200 -23.77 -0.79 3.07
C PRO A 200 -22.73 -0.47 2.00
N LEU A 201 -23.21 -0.37 0.77
CA LEU A 201 -22.39 -0.15 -0.42
C LEU A 201 -21.38 0.97 -0.24
N ILE A 202 -21.80 2.14 0.29
CA ILE A 202 -20.87 3.25 0.52
C ILE A 202 -19.77 2.90 1.54
N GLY A 203 -20.08 2.07 2.53
CA GLY A 203 -19.12 1.56 3.51
C GLY A 203 -18.10 0.62 2.87
N THR A 204 -18.54 -0.28 2.00
CA THR A 204 -17.63 -1.13 1.22
C THR A 204 -16.69 -0.30 0.33
N ILE A 205 -17.22 0.68 -0.41
CA ILE A 205 -16.41 1.56 -1.26
C ILE A 205 -15.38 2.33 -0.44
N THR A 206 -15.79 2.85 0.73
CA THR A 206 -14.90 3.56 1.65
C THR A 206 -13.80 2.66 2.20
N LEU A 207 -14.13 1.42 2.55
CA LEU A 207 -13.16 0.44 3.04
C LEU A 207 -12.15 0.07 1.94
N MET A 208 -12.61 -0.07 0.69
CA MET A 208 -11.73 -0.28 -0.46
C MET A 208 -10.83 0.94 -0.70
N SER A 209 -11.33 2.17 -0.57
CA SER A 209 -10.50 3.40 -0.60
C SER A 209 -9.46 3.40 0.52
N LYS A 210 -9.82 2.95 1.73
CA LYS A 210 -8.87 2.78 2.83
C LYS A 210 -7.77 1.78 2.47
N MET A 211 -8.10 0.64 1.86
CA MET A 211 -7.10 -0.32 1.37
C MET A 211 -6.17 0.30 0.32
N GLN A 212 -6.71 1.13 -0.59
CA GLN A 212 -5.90 1.87 -1.58
C GLN A 212 -4.91 2.83 -0.89
N SER A 213 -5.38 3.55 0.13
CA SER A 213 -4.51 4.42 0.93
C SER A 213 -3.40 3.63 1.64
N ASP A 214 -3.70 2.47 2.20
CA ASP A 214 -2.70 1.63 2.86
C ASP A 214 -1.64 1.13 1.87
N VAL A 215 -2.04 0.73 0.66
CA VAL A 215 -1.13 0.31 -0.43
C VAL A 215 -0.20 1.46 -0.82
N ARG A 216 -0.72 2.67 -1.00
CA ARG A 216 0.07 3.86 -1.35
C ARG A 216 1.01 4.29 -0.23
N ASN A 217 0.58 4.18 1.02
CA ASN A 217 1.44 4.46 2.16
C ASN A 217 2.56 3.43 2.30
N ALA A 218 2.27 2.14 2.14
CA ALA A 218 3.29 1.08 2.13
C ALA A 218 4.29 1.25 0.97
N GLU A 219 3.80 1.66 -0.22
CA GLU A 219 4.65 2.08 -1.34
C GLU A 219 5.58 3.23 -0.92
N SER A 220 5.05 4.30 -0.31
CA SER A 220 5.86 5.43 0.18
C SER A 220 6.97 5.00 1.14
N ASP A 221 6.62 4.17 2.13
CA ASP A 221 7.56 3.72 3.15
C ASP A 221 8.71 2.90 2.54
N VAL A 222 8.40 1.99 1.60
CA VAL A 222 9.40 1.20 0.90
C VAL A 222 10.24 2.04 -0.05
N LEU A 223 9.66 3.01 -0.75
CA LEU A 223 10.41 3.94 -1.60
C LEU A 223 11.42 4.75 -0.80
N ASN A 224 11.02 5.26 0.38
CA ASN A 224 11.93 6.00 1.26
C ASN A 224 13.06 5.11 1.77
N TYR A 225 12.77 3.85 2.12
CA TYR A 225 13.78 2.86 2.49
C TYR A 225 14.78 2.59 1.36
N LEU A 226 14.28 2.34 0.14
CA LEU A 226 15.12 2.09 -1.04
C LEU A 226 15.97 3.32 -1.39
N TYR A 227 15.41 4.52 -1.29
CA TYR A 227 16.11 5.75 -1.60
C TYR A 227 17.21 6.03 -0.57
N GLY A 228 16.93 5.83 0.72
CA GLY A 228 17.95 5.91 1.78
C GLY A 228 19.08 4.88 1.63
N GLY A 229 18.81 3.74 1.01
CA GLY A 229 19.83 2.74 0.66
C GLY A 229 20.90 3.26 -0.31
N ILE A 230 20.53 4.15 -1.24
CA ILE A 230 21.48 4.77 -2.18
C ILE A 230 22.52 5.61 -1.43
N ASP A 231 22.09 6.37 -0.42
CA ASP A 231 22.96 7.24 0.38
C ASP A 231 23.74 6.45 1.45
N ALA A 232 23.18 5.39 2.02
CA ALA A 232 23.91 4.54 2.97
C ALA A 232 25.14 3.85 2.33
N GLU A 233 25.07 3.55 1.03
CA GLU A 233 26.22 3.10 0.24
C GLU A 233 27.17 4.23 -0.16
N SER A 234 26.80 5.52 -0.04
CA SER A 234 27.67 6.66 -0.44
C SER A 234 28.78 6.95 0.58
N TYR A 235 28.55 6.64 1.86
CA TYR A 235 29.53 6.83 2.93
C TYR A 235 30.49 5.66 3.11
N LYS A 236 30.21 4.50 2.51
CA LYS A 236 31.15 3.39 2.48
C LYS A 236 32.10 3.62 1.31
N PHE A 237 33.22 4.29 1.58
CA PHE A 237 34.33 4.37 0.63
C PHE A 237 34.57 2.98 0.02
N SER A 238 34.40 2.85 -1.30
CA SER A 238 34.47 1.54 -1.97
C SER A 238 35.84 0.88 -1.79
N SER A 239 36.88 1.71 -1.66
CA SER A 239 38.19 1.29 -1.18
C SER A 239 38.91 2.43 -0.46
N LEU A 240 39.55 2.09 0.64
CA LEU A 240 40.54 2.94 1.29
C LEU A 240 41.91 2.45 0.84
N LYS A 241 42.67 3.32 0.17
CA LYS A 241 44.05 3.01 -0.21
C LYS A 241 44.99 3.99 0.47
N ALA A 242 46.06 3.46 1.05
CA ALA A 242 47.17 4.28 1.48
C ALA A 242 47.88 4.80 0.22
N VAL A 243 47.89 6.12 0.04
CA VAL A 243 48.61 6.79 -1.03
C VAL A 243 49.86 7.41 -0.40
N VAL A 244 51.02 7.01 -0.89
CA VAL A 244 52.31 7.53 -0.46
C VAL A 244 52.76 8.57 -1.48
N ILE A 245 52.88 9.81 -1.04
CA ILE A 245 53.39 10.93 -1.85
C ILE A 245 54.78 11.27 -1.34
N PRO A 246 55.85 10.97 -2.10
CA PRO A 246 57.19 11.39 -1.73
C PRO A 246 57.28 12.91 -1.69
N THR A 247 57.66 13.50 -0.55
CA THR A 247 58.02 14.92 -0.45
C THR A 247 59.44 15.16 -0.96
N THR A 248 60.29 14.14 -0.85
CA THR A 248 61.61 14.06 -1.50
C THR A 248 61.53 13.38 -2.86
N SER A 249 62.60 13.47 -3.66
CA SER A 249 62.72 12.77 -4.95
C SER A 249 62.32 11.29 -4.83
N LYS A 250 61.64 10.75 -5.86
CA LYS A 250 61.32 9.31 -5.97
C LYS A 250 62.56 8.40 -5.89
N VAL A 251 63.74 8.96 -6.15
CA VAL A 251 65.03 8.27 -6.05
C VAL A 251 65.88 8.98 -5.00
N VAL A 252 66.38 8.21 -4.02
CA VAL A 252 67.28 8.67 -2.96
C VAL A 252 68.59 7.88 -2.99
N PHE A 253 69.70 8.55 -2.67
CA PHE A 253 71.02 7.93 -2.56
C PHE A 253 71.24 7.36 -1.16
N GLN A 254 72.07 6.31 -1.07
CA GLN A 254 72.37 5.64 0.19
C GLN A 254 72.94 6.63 1.21
N GLY A 255 72.28 6.73 2.39
CA GLY A 255 72.66 7.65 3.47
C GLY A 255 71.82 8.92 3.55
N ASN A 256 71.00 9.24 2.54
CA ASN A 256 70.09 10.39 2.60
C ASN A 256 68.73 9.99 3.22
N PRO A 257 68.10 10.88 4.01
CA PRO A 257 66.76 10.63 4.53
C PRO A 257 65.72 10.62 3.40
N TYR A 258 64.82 9.64 3.44
CA TYR A 258 63.63 9.58 2.58
C TYR A 258 62.44 10.11 3.37
N GLU A 259 61.81 11.15 2.85
CA GLU A 259 60.60 11.73 3.41
C GLU A 259 59.43 11.53 2.44
N ALA A 260 58.31 11.08 2.99
CA ALA A 260 57.06 10.90 2.28
C ALA A 260 55.88 11.17 3.20
N GLU A 261 54.83 11.73 2.63
CA GLU A 261 53.55 11.89 3.29
C GLU A 261 52.64 10.72 2.93
N ILE A 262 52.05 10.11 3.95
CA ILE A 262 51.12 8.99 3.80
C ILE A 262 49.72 9.52 4.05
N PHE A 263 48.89 9.48 3.01
CA PHE A 263 47.48 9.84 3.10
C PHE A 263 46.62 8.60 2.96
N LEU A 264 45.54 8.55 3.75
CA LEU A 264 44.48 7.60 3.52
C LEU A 264 43.52 8.22 2.51
N ALA A 265 43.54 7.73 1.27
CA ALA A 265 42.65 8.20 0.22
C ALA A 265 41.45 7.27 0.10
N ALA A 266 40.27 7.87 0.15
CA ALA A 266 39.01 7.22 -0.18
C ALA A 266 38.79 7.26 -1.69
N PHE A 267 38.58 6.09 -2.29
CA PHE A 267 38.22 5.96 -3.71
C PHE A 267 36.78 5.47 -3.83
N ASP A 268 36.03 6.06 -4.77
CA ASP A 268 34.77 5.54 -5.25
C ASP A 268 34.99 4.97 -6.66
N THR A 269 34.92 3.64 -6.80
CA THR A 269 35.08 2.97 -8.11
C THR A 269 33.83 3.06 -8.99
N THR A 270 32.72 3.58 -8.47
CA THR A 270 31.45 3.71 -9.20
C THR A 270 31.27 5.06 -9.86
N MET A 271 32.02 6.08 -9.42
CA MET A 271 32.04 7.40 -10.04
C MET A 271 33.28 7.59 -10.90
N ASN A 272 33.08 8.05 -12.14
CA ASN A 272 34.18 8.41 -13.03
C ASN A 272 34.11 9.92 -13.33
N PRO A 273 34.66 10.77 -12.45
CA PRO A 273 34.58 12.22 -12.61
C PRO A 273 35.42 12.71 -13.79
N GLU A 274 34.93 13.72 -14.49
CA GLU A 274 35.71 14.42 -15.51
C GLU A 274 36.68 15.38 -14.80
N ILE A 275 38.00 15.12 -14.87
CA ILE A 275 39.02 15.89 -14.17
C ILE A 275 39.84 16.69 -15.19
N THR A 276 39.70 18.01 -15.18
CA THR A 276 40.53 18.93 -15.97
C THR A 276 41.79 19.33 -15.20
N VAL A 277 42.96 19.17 -15.82
CA VAL A 277 44.24 19.60 -15.23
C VAL A 277 44.92 20.57 -16.20
N GLY A 278 45.19 21.80 -15.74
CA GLY A 278 45.93 22.79 -16.53
C GLY A 278 45.20 23.36 -17.75
N GLY A 279 43.86 23.35 -17.76
CA GLY A 279 43.06 23.98 -18.81
C GLY A 279 42.68 23.09 -19.99
N ASN A 280 43.13 21.82 -20.01
CA ASN A 280 42.65 20.82 -20.95
C ASN A 280 41.86 19.73 -20.21
N ARG A 281 40.81 19.25 -20.90
CA ARG A 281 40.01 18.08 -20.53
C ARG A 281 40.84 16.82 -20.51
#